data_AF-A0A951Z8T2-F1
#
_entry.id   AF-A0A951Z8T2-F1
#
_cell.length_a   1.000
_cell.length_b   1.000
_cell.length_c   1.000
_cell.angle_alpha   90.00
_cell.angle_beta   90.00
_cell.angle_gamma   90.00
#
_symmetry.space_group_name_H-M   'P 1'
#
loop_
_entity.id
_entity.type
_entity.pdbx_description
1 polymer ?
#
loop_
_entity_poly.entity_id
_entity_poly.type
_entity_poly.pdbx_seq_one_letter_code
_entity_poly.pdbx_strand_id
1 'polypeptide(L)'
;MFLVDGEPWPGSAHGTGSEDYFNQSWSPDEHFLHPYFGTARAPGRLNDDPLFGWLGRVHCYRFHLEDPIRFTKSLRASIEAGHANVLTLEMASVAYWYQTMPHKPFPALAPLEARQPRAKITTVDVHRWRDAWRKAMGGGALWGNERPS
;
A
#
# COMPACT_ATOMS: atom_id res chain seq x y z
N MET A 1 10.04 6.21 0.27
CA MET A 1 11.07 6.68 1.17
C MET A 1 11.19 8.19 1.21
N PHE A 2 11.75 8.76 2.28
CA PHE A 2 11.92 10.20 2.42
C PHE A 2 13.23 10.68 1.81
N LEU A 3 13.16 11.73 0.99
CA LEU A 3 14.32 12.53 0.57
C LEU A 3 14.16 13.92 1.20
N VAL A 4 15.07 14.26 2.09
CA VAL A 4 15.08 15.56 2.79
C VAL A 4 16.07 16.49 2.09
N ASP A 5 15.67 17.73 1.87
CA ASP A 5 16.53 18.82 1.38
C ASP A 5 17.35 18.51 0.11
N GLY A 6 16.79 17.67 -0.76
CA GLY A 6 17.40 17.30 -2.04
C GLY A 6 18.39 16.15 -1.98
N GLU A 7 18.40 15.37 -0.90
CA GLU A 7 19.16 14.12 -0.80
C GLU A 7 18.95 13.21 -2.03
N PRO A 8 20.02 12.55 -2.53
CA PRO A 8 19.88 11.56 -3.58
C PRO A 8 19.16 10.31 -3.07
N TRP A 9 18.54 9.56 -3.98
CA TRP A 9 18.03 8.22 -3.68
C TRP A 9 19.19 7.32 -3.17
N PRO A 10 19.01 6.51 -2.11
CA PRO A 10 17.75 6.13 -1.44
C PRO A 10 17.23 7.04 -0.31
N GLY A 11 17.90 8.17 -0.05
CA GLY A 11 17.64 9.04 1.11
C GLY A 11 18.22 8.49 2.41
N SER A 12 18.29 9.33 3.44
CA SER A 12 18.80 8.93 4.76
C SER A 12 17.79 8.11 5.57
N ALA A 13 16.49 8.29 5.34
CA ALA A 13 15.42 7.61 6.05
C ALA A 13 14.81 6.48 5.21
N HIS A 14 15.61 5.44 4.92
CA HIS A 14 15.22 4.26 4.15
C HIS A 14 14.66 3.13 5.02
N GLY A 15 13.35 2.90 4.96
CA GLY A 15 12.61 1.82 5.62
C GLY A 15 12.70 0.46 4.91
N THR A 16 12.02 -0.52 5.48
CA THR A 16 12.18 -1.95 5.17
C THR A 16 10.91 -2.61 4.62
N GLY A 17 9.75 -2.06 4.95
CA GLY A 17 8.44 -2.61 4.61
C GLY A 17 7.34 -1.58 4.87
N SER A 18 6.17 -1.80 4.28
CA SER A 18 5.03 -0.90 4.51
C SER A 18 4.48 -1.08 5.92
N GLU A 19 4.32 -2.33 6.38
CA GLU A 19 3.90 -2.63 7.76
C GLU A 19 4.92 -2.12 8.78
N ASP A 20 6.21 -2.25 8.47
CA ASP A 20 7.29 -1.76 9.33
C ASP A 20 7.22 -0.23 9.48
N TYR A 21 6.95 0.48 8.37
CA TYR A 21 6.72 1.92 8.41
C TYR A 21 5.49 2.29 9.25
N PHE A 22 4.47 1.45 9.33
CA PHE A 22 3.31 1.66 10.20
C PHE A 22 3.49 1.10 11.62
N ASN A 23 4.74 0.84 12.05
CA ASN A 23 5.10 0.30 13.36
C ASN A 23 4.44 -1.06 13.66
N GLN A 24 4.32 -1.90 12.64
CA GLN A 24 3.85 -3.28 12.76
C GLN A 24 4.89 -4.24 12.19
N SER A 25 4.58 -5.53 12.08
CA SER A 25 5.51 -6.55 11.58
C SER A 25 4.78 -7.80 11.09
N TRP A 26 5.48 -8.63 10.31
CA TRP A 26 5.01 -9.95 9.86
C TRP A 26 3.73 -9.92 9.01
N SER A 27 3.58 -8.89 8.17
CA SER A 27 2.41 -8.71 7.31
C SER A 27 1.09 -8.87 8.10
N PRO A 28 0.82 -8.04 9.11
CA PRO A 28 -0.35 -8.23 9.95
C PRO A 28 -1.63 -8.07 9.12
N ASP A 29 -2.64 -8.88 9.42
CA ASP A 29 -3.96 -8.77 8.81
C ASP A 29 -5.04 -8.36 9.82
N GLU A 30 -4.62 -7.85 11.00
CA GLU A 30 -5.45 -7.53 12.17
C GLU A 30 -5.75 -6.03 12.30
N HIS A 31 -6.85 -5.71 12.98
CA HIS A 31 -7.11 -4.36 13.45
C HIS A 31 -6.18 -4.01 14.61
N PHE A 32 -5.58 -2.82 14.55
CA PHE A 32 -4.74 -2.32 15.64
C PHE A 32 -4.92 -0.82 15.77
N LEU A 33 -5.14 -0.34 17.00
CA LEU A 33 -5.42 1.06 17.29
C LEU A 33 -4.45 1.58 18.33
N HIS A 34 -3.58 2.49 17.92
CA HIS A 34 -2.75 3.31 18.80
C HIS A 34 -2.99 4.80 18.47
N PRO A 35 -2.88 5.74 19.42
CA PRO A 35 -3.11 7.17 19.14
C PRO A 35 -2.32 7.71 17.94
N TYR A 36 -1.11 7.18 17.70
CA TYR A 36 -0.22 7.67 16.65
C TYR A 36 -0.14 6.76 15.42
N PHE A 37 -0.55 5.50 15.47
CA PHE A 37 -0.48 4.61 14.32
C PHE A 37 -1.48 3.46 14.44
N GLY A 38 -1.75 2.78 13.34
CA GLY A 38 -2.61 1.60 13.39
C GLY A 38 -3.14 1.16 12.05
N THR A 39 -3.90 0.08 12.10
CA THR A 39 -4.65 -0.50 11.00
C THR A 39 -6.11 -0.46 11.37
N ALA A 40 -6.82 0.56 10.87
CA ALA A 40 -8.24 0.78 11.16
C ALA A 40 -9.16 -0.08 10.28
N ARG A 41 -8.61 -0.70 9.23
CA ARG A 41 -9.31 -1.67 8.38
C ARG A 41 -8.33 -2.69 7.83
N ALA A 42 -8.67 -3.97 7.91
CA ALA A 42 -7.86 -5.05 7.37
C ALA A 42 -8.75 -6.14 6.72
N PRO A 43 -8.31 -6.76 5.61
CA PRO A 43 -9.01 -7.85 4.93
C PRO A 43 -8.79 -9.22 5.59
N GLY A 44 -8.16 -9.28 6.76
CA GLY A 44 -7.79 -10.56 7.37
C GLY A 44 -8.98 -11.50 7.59
N ARG A 45 -8.69 -12.81 7.71
CA ARG A 45 -9.70 -13.88 7.78
C ARG A 45 -10.71 -13.70 8.92
N LEU A 46 -10.35 -12.92 9.94
CA LEU A 46 -11.18 -12.62 11.12
C LEU A 46 -11.71 -11.18 11.14
N ASN A 47 -11.53 -10.41 10.06
CA ASN A 47 -11.79 -8.97 10.01
C ASN A 47 -12.87 -8.61 8.96
N ASP A 48 -12.72 -7.45 8.31
CA ASP A 48 -13.80 -6.76 7.59
C ASP A 48 -14.28 -7.46 6.31
N ASP A 49 -13.43 -8.30 5.74
CA ASP A 49 -13.67 -8.99 4.47
C ASP A 49 -12.78 -10.22 4.43
N PRO A 50 -13.23 -11.41 4.89
CA PRO A 50 -12.39 -12.59 5.11
C PRO A 50 -11.94 -13.23 3.80
N LEU A 51 -11.11 -12.49 3.06
CA LEU A 51 -10.54 -12.87 1.79
C LEU A 51 -9.21 -13.60 2.02
N PHE A 52 -8.71 -14.22 0.97
CA PHE A 52 -7.44 -14.94 1.04
C PHE A 52 -6.28 -13.94 1.13
N GLY A 53 -5.52 -13.98 2.24
CA GLY A 53 -4.38 -13.10 2.47
C GLY A 53 -4.79 -11.62 2.52
N TRP A 54 -4.01 -10.75 1.88
CA TRP A 54 -4.26 -9.29 1.85
C TRP A 54 -5.10 -8.83 0.65
N LEU A 55 -5.85 -9.74 0.01
CA LEU A 55 -6.78 -9.34 -1.05
C LEU A 55 -7.90 -8.50 -0.44
N GLY A 56 -8.06 -7.25 -0.88
CA GLY A 56 -9.13 -6.39 -0.39
C GLY A 56 -8.66 -4.97 -0.14
N ARG A 57 -9.19 -4.36 0.92
CA ARG A 57 -8.93 -2.96 1.28
C ARG A 57 -8.29 -2.88 2.65
N VAL A 58 -7.17 -2.18 2.73
CA VAL A 58 -6.41 -1.92 3.95
C VAL A 58 -6.44 -0.41 4.23
N HIS A 59 -6.58 -0.03 5.49
CA HIS A 59 -6.40 1.36 5.93
C HIS A 59 -5.41 1.39 7.09
N CYS A 60 -4.21 1.91 6.81
CA CYS A 60 -3.20 2.16 7.83
C CYS A 60 -3.00 3.68 8.01
N TYR A 61 -2.65 4.08 9.22
CA TYR A 61 -2.31 5.46 9.54
C TYR A 61 -1.05 5.53 10.40
N ARG A 62 -0.28 6.62 10.26
CA ARG A 62 0.83 7.00 11.13
C ARG A 62 0.91 8.52 11.23
N PHE A 63 0.94 9.02 12.45
CA PHE A 63 1.12 10.42 12.80
C PHE A 63 2.51 10.60 13.42
N HIS A 64 3.34 11.40 12.77
CA HIS A 64 4.68 11.76 13.24
C HIS A 64 4.60 12.98 14.18
N LEU A 65 3.92 12.83 15.32
CA LEU A 65 3.74 13.93 16.28
C LEU A 65 5.00 14.15 17.13
N GLU A 66 5.48 13.10 17.78
CA GLU A 66 6.70 13.13 18.61
C GLU A 66 7.97 12.96 17.78
N ASP A 67 7.85 12.36 16.60
CA ASP A 67 8.93 12.02 15.66
C ASP A 67 8.77 12.72 14.29
N PRO A 68 8.57 14.06 14.22
CA PRO A 68 8.32 14.73 12.95
C PRO A 68 9.51 14.63 11.99
N ILE A 69 9.24 14.40 10.72
CA ILE A 69 10.23 14.42 9.64
C ILE A 69 10.47 15.88 9.23
N ARG A 70 11.58 16.43 9.70
CA ARG A 70 11.93 17.85 9.51
C ARG A 70 12.65 18.06 8.18
N PHE A 71 12.48 19.25 7.60
CA PHE A 71 13.16 19.69 6.40
C PHE A 71 13.37 21.22 6.44
N THR A 72 14.36 21.70 5.71
CA THR A 72 14.67 23.14 5.60
C THR A 72 14.26 23.71 4.24
N LYS A 73 14.44 22.93 3.18
CA LYS A 73 14.25 23.33 1.78
C LYS A 73 13.19 22.50 1.07
N SER A 74 13.20 21.18 1.26
CA SER A 74 12.28 20.29 0.55
C SER A 74 12.07 18.97 1.27
N LEU A 75 10.89 18.39 1.08
CA LEU A 75 10.58 17.04 1.50
C LEU A 75 9.91 16.31 0.34
N ARG A 76 10.42 15.13 0.00
CA ARG A 76 9.73 14.18 -0.87
C ARG A 76 9.53 12.88 -0.10
N ALA A 77 8.27 12.56 0.20
CA ALA A 77 7.88 11.27 0.72
C ALA A 77 7.40 10.38 -0.44
N SER A 78 7.78 9.11 -0.42
CA SER A 78 7.22 8.08 -1.30
C SER A 78 7.01 6.79 -0.52
N ILE A 79 6.38 5.79 -1.12
CA ILE A 79 6.32 4.42 -0.61
C ILE A 79 6.27 3.51 -1.83
N GLU A 80 6.89 2.33 -1.76
CA GLU A 80 6.91 1.40 -2.88
C GLU A 80 5.60 0.62 -2.97
N ALA A 81 5.11 0.39 -4.20
CA ALA A 81 3.98 -0.49 -4.45
C ALA A 81 4.43 -1.95 -4.54
N GLY A 82 4.69 -2.56 -3.38
CA GLY A 82 5.42 -3.83 -3.29
C GLY A 82 6.90 -3.67 -3.60
N HIS A 83 7.70 -4.71 -3.33
CA HIS A 83 9.16 -4.66 -3.54
C HIS A 83 9.48 -4.22 -4.98
N ALA A 84 10.34 -3.22 -5.14
CA ALA A 84 10.71 -2.66 -6.45
C ALA A 84 9.52 -2.21 -7.31
N ASN A 85 8.39 -1.83 -6.69
CA ASN A 85 7.16 -1.37 -7.36
C ASN A 85 6.53 -2.41 -8.30
N VAL A 86 6.68 -3.71 -8.01
CA VAL A 86 6.17 -4.79 -8.88
C VAL A 86 4.66 -5.02 -8.79
N LEU A 87 3.98 -4.48 -7.77
CA LEU A 87 2.55 -4.70 -7.56
C LEU A 87 1.71 -3.61 -8.22
N THR A 88 0.59 -4.02 -8.81
CA THR A 88 -0.48 -3.09 -9.19
C THR A 88 -1.39 -2.89 -7.98
N LEU A 89 -1.15 -1.82 -7.23
CA LEU A 89 -1.98 -1.43 -6.09
C LEU A 89 -2.80 -0.19 -6.43
N GLU A 90 -4.06 -0.19 -6.04
CA GLU A 90 -4.86 1.03 -6.00
C GLU A 90 -4.58 1.74 -4.67
N MET A 91 -3.82 2.83 -4.72
CA MET A 91 -3.40 3.57 -3.55
C MET A 91 -3.98 4.98 -3.55
N ALA A 92 -4.50 5.40 -2.40
CA ALA A 92 -4.84 6.78 -2.12
C ALA A 92 -4.25 7.13 -0.75
N SER A 93 -3.73 8.35 -0.62
CA SER A 93 -3.15 8.83 0.63
C SER A 93 -3.49 10.29 0.87
N VAL A 94 -3.48 10.68 2.13
CA VAL A 94 -3.53 12.07 2.56
C VAL A 94 -2.30 12.30 3.42
N ALA A 95 -1.52 13.33 3.07
CA ALA A 95 -0.35 13.75 3.85
C ALA A 95 -0.69 15.02 4.63
N TYR A 96 -0.26 15.07 5.89
CA TYR A 96 -0.40 16.23 6.76
C TYR A 96 0.99 16.75 7.10
N TRP A 97 1.23 18.05 6.94
CA TRP A 97 2.50 18.67 7.27
C TRP A 97 2.34 20.15 7.57
N TYR A 98 3.39 20.73 8.15
CA TYR A 98 3.53 22.17 8.36
C TYR A 98 4.75 22.67 7.59
N GLN A 99 4.63 23.89 7.07
CA GLN A 99 5.75 24.61 6.45
C GLN A 99 5.56 26.12 6.58
N THR A 100 6.66 26.86 6.44
CA THR A 100 6.60 28.31 6.30
C THR A 100 6.06 28.71 4.92
N MET A 101 5.57 29.94 4.83
CA MET A 101 5.03 30.52 3.61
C MET A 101 6.09 31.32 2.84
N PRO A 102 6.02 31.40 1.50
CA PRO A 102 5.01 30.79 0.63
C PRO A 102 5.28 29.29 0.35
N HIS A 103 4.22 28.52 0.12
CA HIS A 103 4.32 27.14 -0.34
C HIS A 103 4.24 27.04 -1.87
N LYS A 104 4.74 25.93 -2.42
CA LYS A 104 4.50 25.59 -3.84
C LYS A 104 3.00 25.37 -4.05
N PRO A 105 2.41 25.81 -5.18
CA PRO A 105 1.04 25.47 -5.50
C PRO A 105 0.80 23.97 -5.42
N PHE A 106 -0.33 23.57 -4.84
CA PHE A 106 -0.70 22.16 -4.79
C PHE A 106 -1.04 21.65 -6.20
N PRO A 107 -0.73 20.38 -6.52
CA PRO A 107 -1.27 19.76 -7.71
C PRO A 107 -2.80 19.77 -7.65
N ALA A 108 -3.44 19.89 -8.82
CA ALA A 108 -4.89 19.77 -8.90
C ALA A 108 -5.33 18.40 -8.38
N LEU A 109 -6.43 18.37 -7.63
CA LEU A 109 -7.03 17.11 -7.21
C LEU A 109 -7.47 16.33 -8.44
N ALA A 110 -7.25 15.02 -8.43
CA ALA A 110 -7.75 14.14 -9.47
C ALA A 110 -9.29 14.27 -9.59
N PRO A 111 -9.84 14.18 -10.81
CA PRO A 111 -11.28 14.23 -11.02
C PRO A 111 -11.98 13.09 -10.27
N LEU A 112 -13.28 13.25 -10.00
CA LEU A 112 -14.06 12.29 -9.21
C LEU A 112 -13.95 10.86 -9.73
N GLU A 113 -13.99 10.71 -11.05
CA GLU A 113 -13.97 9.43 -11.76
C GLU A 113 -12.66 8.67 -11.52
N ALA A 114 -11.54 9.40 -11.36
CA ALA A 114 -10.22 8.83 -11.14
C ALA A 114 -9.95 8.44 -9.67
N ARG A 115 -10.87 8.75 -8.76
CA ARG A 115 -10.76 8.46 -7.32
C ARG A 115 -11.93 7.64 -6.77
N GLN A 116 -12.74 7.06 -7.65
CA GLN A 116 -13.80 6.14 -7.24
C GLN A 116 -13.19 4.84 -6.70
N PRO A 117 -13.74 4.25 -5.62
CA PRO A 117 -13.30 2.95 -5.16
C PRO A 117 -13.48 1.89 -6.26
N ARG A 118 -12.41 1.16 -6.57
CA ARG A 118 -12.52 0.02 -7.49
C ARG A 118 -13.42 -1.08 -6.92
N ALA A 119 -14.04 -1.82 -7.84
CA ALA A 119 -14.79 -3.02 -7.52
C ALA A 119 -13.89 -4.03 -6.78
N LYS A 120 -14.46 -4.75 -5.82
CA LYS A 120 -13.73 -5.82 -5.12
C LYS A 120 -13.49 -6.98 -6.08
N ILE A 121 -12.32 -7.59 -5.98
CA ILE A 121 -12.06 -8.88 -6.61
C ILE A 121 -12.93 -9.93 -5.93
N THR A 122 -13.59 -10.77 -6.73
CA THR A 122 -14.49 -11.82 -6.26
C THR A 122 -13.96 -13.20 -6.59
N THR A 123 -14.62 -14.23 -6.06
CA THR A 123 -14.32 -15.63 -6.42
C THR A 123 -14.48 -15.89 -7.92
N VAL A 124 -15.39 -15.19 -8.62
CA VAL A 124 -15.57 -15.32 -10.07
C VAL A 124 -14.33 -14.86 -10.82
N ASP A 125 -13.72 -13.76 -10.40
CA ASP A 125 -12.49 -13.24 -11.01
C ASP A 125 -11.32 -14.21 -10.79
N VAL A 126 -11.18 -14.74 -9.57
CA VAL A 126 -10.18 -15.76 -9.24
C VAL A 126 -10.36 -17.03 -10.07
N HIS A 127 -11.60 -17.47 -10.32
CA HIS A 127 -11.87 -18.62 -11.19
C HIS A 127 -11.47 -18.36 -12.65
N ARG A 128 -11.66 -17.14 -13.16
CA ARG A 128 -11.19 -16.75 -14.50
C ARG A 128 -9.65 -16.77 -14.58
N TRP A 129 -8.97 -16.30 -13.53
CA TRP A 129 -7.51 -16.38 -13.46
C TRP A 129 -7.03 -17.82 -13.45
N ARG A 130 -7.67 -18.68 -12.66
CA ARG A 130 -7.39 -20.12 -12.63
C ARG A 130 -7.58 -20.77 -14.00
N ASP A 131 -8.65 -20.44 -14.71
CA ASP A 131 -8.90 -20.97 -16.05
C ASP A 131 -7.83 -20.53 -17.06
N ALA A 132 -7.46 -19.24 -17.05
CA ALA A 132 -6.38 -18.72 -17.89
C ALA A 132 -5.04 -19.40 -17.59
N TRP A 133 -4.70 -19.56 -16.30
CA TRP A 133 -3.51 -20.28 -15.85
C TRP A 133 -3.53 -21.76 -16.30
N ARG A 134 -4.66 -22.46 -16.14
CA ARG A 134 -4.80 -23.86 -16.58
C ARG A 134 -4.56 -24.00 -18.08
N LYS A 135 -5.11 -23.10 -18.90
CA LYS A 135 -4.89 -23.08 -20.35
C LYS A 135 -3.41 -22.85 -20.69
N ALA A 136 -2.75 -21.93 -20.00
CA ALA A 136 -1.32 -21.66 -20.19
C ALA A 136 -0.43 -22.87 -19.83
N MET A 137 -0.87 -23.71 -18.89
CA MET A 137 -0.18 -24.94 -18.48
C MET A 137 -0.53 -26.17 -19.35
N GLY A 138 -1.26 -26.00 -20.47
CA GLY A 138 -1.64 -27.10 -21.37
C GLY A 138 -2.96 -27.79 -21.02
N GLY A 139 -3.70 -27.31 -20.02
CA GLY A 139 -5.02 -27.81 -19.64
C GLY A 139 -5.00 -29.02 -18.69
N GLY A 140 -6.11 -29.77 -18.65
CA GLY A 140 -6.22 -30.99 -17.84
C GLY A 140 -6.58 -30.79 -16.35
N ALA A 141 -6.41 -31.85 -15.58
CA ALA A 141 -6.70 -31.91 -14.15
C ALA A 141 -5.53 -31.36 -13.34
N LEU A 142 -5.41 -30.03 -13.31
CA LEU A 142 -4.38 -29.31 -12.56
C LEU A 142 -4.92 -28.83 -11.20
N TRP A 143 -4.11 -29.00 -10.17
CA TRP A 143 -4.39 -28.63 -8.78
C TRP A 143 -4.34 -27.11 -8.59
N GLY A 144 -3.27 -26.46 -9.04
CA GLY A 144 -3.05 -25.01 -8.91
C GLY A 144 -1.72 -24.61 -8.26
N ASN A 145 -0.78 -25.55 -8.06
CA ASN A 145 0.56 -25.28 -7.51
C ASN A 145 1.71 -25.82 -8.40
N GLU A 146 1.36 -26.27 -9.61
CA GLU A 146 2.30 -26.77 -10.61
C GLU A 146 3.26 -25.65 -11.05
N ARG A 147 4.53 -26.01 -11.23
CA ARG A 147 5.57 -25.07 -11.67
C ARG A 147 5.84 -25.28 -13.16
N PRO A 148 6.06 -24.22 -13.94
CA PRO A 148 6.61 -24.36 -15.29
C PRO A 148 7.92 -25.15 -15.21
N SER A 149 8.09 -26.13 -16.09
CA SER A 149 9.34 -26.86 -16.30
C SER A 149 10.42 -25.96 -16.88
#